data_AF-A0A3Q9RM69-F1
#
_entry.id   AF-A0A3Q9RM69-F1
#
_cell.length_a   1.000
_cell.length_b   1.000
_cell.length_c   1.000
_cell.angle_alpha   90.00
_cell.angle_beta   90.00
_cell.angle_gamma   90.00
#
_symmetry.space_group_name_H-M   'P 1'
#
loop_
_entity.id
_entity.type
_entity.pdbx_description
1 polymer ?
#
loop_
_entity_poly.entity_id
_entity_poly.type
_entity_poly.pdbx_seq_one_letter_code
_entity_poly.pdbx_strand_id
1 'polypeptide(L)'
;MEATVMDIVQHELYMITMVFLLGLLTMKLAERIKIPDVALFMIVGIVIGPSFLNLITVPHNSVSYQFIMVLVQRLHLFERGI
;
A
#
# COMPACT_ATOMS: atom_id res chain seq x y z
N MET A 1 28.17 7.73 4.88
CA MET A 1 27.01 7.53 5.78
C MET A 1 25.77 8.23 5.24
N GLU A 2 25.83 9.49 4.80
CA GLU A 2 24.64 10.19 4.26
C GLU A 2 24.05 9.56 2.98
N ALA A 3 24.89 9.12 2.04
CA ALA A 3 24.42 8.48 0.80
C ALA A 3 23.63 7.18 1.04
N THR A 4 23.98 6.41 2.07
CA THR A 4 23.28 5.17 2.44
C THR A 4 21.90 5.47 3.03
N VAL A 5 21.80 6.52 3.85
CA VAL A 5 20.50 6.94 4.42
C VAL A 5 19.57 7.44 3.31
N MET A 6 20.10 8.21 2.35
CA MET A 6 19.33 8.70 1.22
C MET A 6 18.75 7.56 0.38
N ASP A 7 19.55 6.53 0.08
CA ASP A 7 19.12 5.37 -0.69
C ASP A 7 17.97 4.61 0.00
N ILE A 8 18.08 4.38 1.32
CA ILE A 8 17.03 3.73 2.12
C ILE A 8 15.74 4.56 2.08
N VAL A 9 15.83 5.87 2.29
CA VAL A 9 14.67 6.76 2.28
C VAL A 9 14.00 6.77 0.91
N GLN A 10 14.78 6.82 -0.17
CA GLN A 10 14.25 6.75 -1.53
C GLN A 10 13.54 5.44 -1.79
N HIS A 11 14.10 4.31 -1.36
CA HIS A 11 13.47 3.00 -1.51
C HIS A 11 12.14 2.91 -0.74
N GLU A 12 12.12 3.34 0.53
CA GLU A 12 10.90 3.31 1.34
C GLU A 12 9.83 4.25 0.78
N LEU A 13 10.20 5.46 0.37
CA LEU A 13 9.26 6.41 -0.24
C LEU A 13 8.71 5.90 -1.58
N TYR A 14 9.55 5.21 -2.36
CA TYR A 14 9.13 4.54 -3.59
C TYR A 14 8.07 3.47 -3.30
N MET A 15 8.29 2.61 -2.30
CA MET A 15 7.34 1.56 -1.92
C MET A 15 6.01 2.15 -1.44
N ILE A 16 6.02 3.16 -0.58
CA ILE A 16 4.81 3.85 -0.13
C ILE A 16 4.06 4.43 -1.33
N THR A 17 4.76 5.14 -2.22
CA THR A 17 4.16 5.74 -3.42
C THR A 17 3.52 4.68 -4.32
N MET A 18 4.21 3.56 -4.56
CA MET A 18 3.70 2.44 -5.35
C MET A 18 2.40 1.88 -4.78
N VAL A 19 2.36 1.61 -3.46
CA VAL A 19 1.16 1.08 -2.80
C VAL A 19 -0.01 2.06 -2.91
N PHE A 20 0.23 3.35 -2.69
CA PHE A 20 -0.81 4.38 -2.83
C PHE A 20 -1.32 4.48 -4.27
N LEU A 21 -0.43 4.48 -5.25
CA LEU A 21 -0.78 4.65 -6.66
C LEU A 21 -1.61 3.47 -7.16
N LEU A 22 -1.21 2.24 -6.82
CA LEU A 22 -2.02 1.05 -7.10
C LEU A 22 -3.36 1.09 -6.38
N GLY A 23 -3.37 1.59 -5.14
CA GLY A 23 -4.61 1.68 -4.38
C GLY A 23 -5.62 2.63 -5.02
N LEU A 24 -5.17 3.80 -5.47
CA LEU A 24 -5.99 4.78 -6.19
C LEU A 24 -6.49 4.25 -7.54
N LEU A 25 -5.63 3.56 -8.29
CA LEU A 25 -6.01 2.92 -9.56
C LEU A 25 -7.08 1.85 -9.33
N THR A 26 -6.92 1.04 -8.28
CA THR A 26 -7.86 -0.02 -7.92
C THR A 26 -9.20 0.57 -7.49
N MET A 27 -9.21 1.61 -6.67
CA MET A 27 -10.44 2.29 -6.24
C MET A 27 -11.22 2.83 -7.43
N LYS A 28 -10.54 3.51 -8.37
CA LYS A 28 -11.16 4.02 -9.59
C LYS A 28 -11.72 2.89 -10.48
N LEU A 29 -11.06 1.72 -10.48
CA LEU A 29 -11.53 0.55 -11.19
C LEU A 29 -12.74 -0.10 -10.50
N ALA A 30 -12.75 -0.16 -9.17
CA ALA A 30 -13.87 -0.68 -8.38
C ALA A 30 -15.16 0.10 -8.65
N GLU A 31 -15.07 1.44 -8.67
CA GLU A 31 -16.19 2.32 -8.96
C GLU A 31 -16.76 2.08 -10.38
N ARG A 32 -15.88 1.80 -11.35
CA ARG A 32 -16.29 1.51 -12.74
C ARG A 32 -17.00 0.18 -12.89
N ILE A 33 -16.55 -0.86 -12.18
CA ILE A 33 -17.10 -2.22 -12.31
C ILE A 33 -18.24 -2.48 -11.30
N LYS A 34 -18.49 -1.56 -10.35
CA LYS A 34 -19.52 -1.66 -9.30
C LYS A 34 -19.37 -2.91 -8.41
N ILE A 35 -18.13 -3.28 -8.11
CA ILE A 35 -17.78 -4.40 -7.21
C ILE A 35 -17.38 -3.81 -5.85
N PRO A 36 -17.63 -4.50 -4.72
CA PRO A 36 -17.12 -4.07 -3.41
C PRO A 36 -15.62 -3.76 -3.45
N ASP A 37 -15.22 -2.57 -3.01
CA ASP A 37 -13.83 -2.09 -3.08
C ASP A 37 -12.87 -3.07 -2.41
N VAL A 38 -13.22 -3.57 -1.22
CA VAL A 38 -12.41 -4.50 -0.43
C VAL A 38 -12.09 -5.78 -1.21
N ALA A 39 -13.04 -6.30 -1.99
CA ALA A 39 -12.82 -7.51 -2.78
C ALA A 39 -11.82 -7.26 -3.92
N LEU A 40 -11.93 -6.11 -4.59
CA LEU A 40 -11.02 -5.75 -5.66
C LEU A 40 -9.60 -5.46 -5.13
N PHE A 41 -9.49 -4.75 -4.02
CA PHE A 41 -8.21 -4.54 -3.32
C PHE A 41 -7.53 -5.87 -2.95
N MET A 42 -8.30 -6.86 -2.49
CA MET A 42 -7.76 -8.16 -2.12
C MET A 42 -7.24 -8.92 -3.35
N ILE A 43 -8.01 -8.98 -4.43
CA ILE A 43 -7.60 -9.66 -5.68
C ILE A 43 -6.36 -8.98 -6.26
N VAL A 44 -6.38 -7.65 -6.39
CA VAL A 44 -5.25 -6.89 -6.93
C VAL A 44 -4.01 -7.04 -6.05
N GLY A 45 -4.17 -7.00 -4.72
CA GLY A 45 -3.08 -7.20 -3.78
C GLY A 45 -2.45 -8.60 -3.87
N ILE A 46 -3.25 -9.65 -4.05
CA ILE A 46 -2.75 -11.02 -4.24
C ILE A 46 -2.00 -11.16 -5.56
N VAL A 47 -2.55 -10.57 -6.63
CA VAL A 47 -1.95 -10.62 -7.97
C VAL A 47 -0.63 -9.85 -8.01
N ILE A 48 -0.60 -8.61 -7.51
CA ILE A 48 0.60 -7.75 -7.55
C ILE A 48 1.63 -8.14 -6.49
N GLY A 49 1.17 -8.71 -5.38
CA GLY A 49 2.00 -9.12 -4.26
C GLY A 49 2.99 -10.24 -4.58
N PRO A 50 3.71 -10.72 -3.57
CA PRO A 50 4.79 -11.70 -3.72
C PRO A 50 4.32 -13.04 -4.30
N SER A 51 3.01 -13.34 -4.20
CA SER A 51 2.41 -14.61 -4.60
C SER A 51 2.30 -14.83 -6.12
N PHE A 52 2.27 -13.76 -6.93
CA PHE A 52 2.09 -13.91 -8.38
C PHE A 52 3.09 -13.10 -9.19
N LEU A 53 3.14 -11.78 -8.99
CA LEU A 53 4.01 -10.88 -9.76
C LEU A 53 5.32 -10.50 -9.04
N ASN A 54 5.39 -10.65 -7.71
CA ASN A 54 6.53 -10.23 -6.87
C ASN A 54 6.98 -8.78 -7.11
N LEU A 55 6.08 -7.94 -7.65
CA LEU A 55 6.39 -6.55 -8.01
C LEU A 55 6.54 -5.68 -6.77
N ILE A 56 5.79 -6.01 -5.71
CA ILE A 56 5.80 -5.29 -4.44
C ILE A 56 5.95 -6.30 -3.31
N THR A 57 7.12 -6.29 -2.69
CA THR A 57 7.40 -7.04 -1.47
C THR A 57 7.75 -6.04 -0.38
N VAL A 58 6.81 -5.77 0.52
CA VAL A 58 7.07 -4.93 1.71
C VAL A 58 7.21 -5.87 2.91
N PRO A 59 8.41 -6.08 3.45
CA PRO A 59 8.58 -6.91 4.63
C PRO A 59 8.00 -6.20 5.87
N HIS A 60 7.52 -7.00 6.82
CA HIS A 60 6.80 -6.50 8.00
C HIS A 60 7.67 -5.62 8.93
N ASN A 61 9.00 -5.66 8.77
CA ASN A 61 9.96 -4.83 9.51
C ASN A 61 10.31 -3.51 8.79
N SER A 62 9.85 -3.27 7.56
CA SER A 62 10.10 -2.02 6.83
C SER A 62 9.33 -0.85 7.42
N VAL A 63 9.89 0.34 7.25
CA VAL A 63 9.28 1.61 7.66
C VAL A 63 7.98 1.84 6.89
N SER A 64 7.94 1.49 5.60
CA SER A 64 6.80 1.59 4.70
C SER A 64 5.61 0.77 5.20
N TYR A 65 5.86 -0.48 5.63
CA TYR A 65 4.81 -1.34 6.17
C TYR A 65 4.19 -0.72 7.43
N GLN A 66 5.03 -0.33 8.39
CA GLN A 66 4.59 0.26 9.64
C GLN A 66 3.84 1.58 9.41
N PHE A 67 4.36 2.42 8.52
CA PHE A 67 3.74 3.69 8.14
C PHE A 67 2.34 3.48 7.56
N ILE A 68 2.20 2.60 6.57
CA ILE A 68 0.91 2.32 5.91
C ILE A 68 -0.07 1.74 6.94
N MET A 69 0.37 0.79 7.77
CA MET A 69 -0.52 0.15 8.74
C MET A 69 -1.05 1.15 9.78
N VAL A 70 -0.15 1.96 10.38
CA VAL A 70 -0.56 2.97 11.37
C VAL A 70 -1.48 4.01 10.74
N LEU A 71 -1.17 4.46 9.52
CA LEU A 71 -2.00 5.43 8.81
C LEU A 71 -3.41 4.88 8.57
N VAL A 72 -3.52 3.65 8.05
CA VAL A 72 -4.82 3.00 7.79
C VAL A 72 -5.61 2.81 9.09
N GLN A 73 -4.97 2.33 10.16
CA GLN A 73 -5.63 2.19 11.45
C GLN A 73 -6.18 3.52 11.96
N ARG A 74 -5.37 4.59 11.89
CA ARG A 74 -5.77 5.92 12.36
C ARG A 74 -6.90 6.51 11.51
N LEU A 75 -6.84 6.40 10.20
CA LEU A 75 -7.90 6.88 9.31
C LEU A 75 -9.21 6.09 9.51
N HIS A 76 -9.12 4.78 9.67
CA HIS A 76 -10.30 3.95 9.93
C HIS A 76 -10.94 4.27 11.30
N LEU A 77 -10.13 4.52 12.34
CA LEU A 77 -10.63 4.98 13.64
C LEU A 77 -11.27 6.37 13.54
N PHE A 78 -10.62 7.29 12.82
CA PHE A 78 -11.12 8.64 12.58
C PHE A 78 -12.48 8.62 11.87
N GLU A 79 -12.65 7.79 10.84
CA GLU A 79 -13.93 7.61 10.14
C GLU A 79 -15.04 7.09 11.07
N ARG A 80 -14.66 6.31 12.08
CA ARG A 80 -15.58 5.79 13.11
C ARG A 80 -15.81 6.75 14.28
N GLY A 81 -15.11 7.88 14.34
CA GLY A 81 -15.23 8.89 15.39
C GLY A 81 -14.70 8.47 16.75
N ILE A 82 -13.72 7.57 16.79
CA ILE A 82 -13.09 7.02 18.02
C ILE A 82 -11.64 7.47 18.13
#